data_AF-A0A2I1HDF0-F1
#
_entry.id   AF-A0A2I1HDF0-F1
#
_cell.length_a   1.000
_cell.length_b   1.000
_cell.length_c   1.000
_cell.angle_alpha   90.00
_cell.angle_beta   90.00
_cell.angle_gamma   90.00
#
_symmetry.space_group_name_H-M   'P 1'
#
loop_
_entity.id
_entity.type
_entity.pdbx_description
1 polymer ?
#
loop_
_entity_poly.entity_id
_entity_poly.type
_entity_poly.pdbx_seq_one_letter_code
_entity_poly.pdbx_strand_id
1 'polypeptide(L)'
;MREILDLLGEQQIKNPETNTYPQIPKDIEKAVNVLNMCIAIYFFAKVWTSSSIEKCKELISETMNYEEIIKLIRKEMKLDRDSLLVLILQIDEFQFSSYWTTTFLRIIADIVETDNTLIITVCTGTAPSQISSLDIICASQYRTAKLNLPPMNLSESSQTFNKFISYFDNNYDADSLVENNIYISILNAIRGIPMILEIATRVILDKKLNVFESYDVAKQFWDLLCNHVKIKYSKGLWLECLGDENNVILLLYFIHTQSIITKKDKIFGSKYTIEEFEIGGLIYLEEFDYDNYIPRAPLIIISTLVDYFNLNNIFDKLLLSPFTLLNEESFPKFMLHMHQATYGLANLLGISTITFTEIYGGNGICSNDFRNKEIQVKEIEYYEHSGLIPKEEGKYDEFSKPGLNDRKNIPVVCSGPLGYKEIDITLGKYLVLIARRTHSVDALTPHGDEQYKYSLALESGHPIHTNSTGEIDINILKNEAKKTLRGCERFILISPKTFIGNRTEIPENCAVVAGEDLLDFISPYAILTGNIATNVQFL
;
A
#
# COMPACT_ATOMS: atom_id res chain seq x y z
N MET A 1 12.85 23.37 7.00
CA MET A 1 12.24 24.56 6.38
C MET A 1 11.18 25.23 7.27
N ARG A 2 10.18 24.50 7.77
CA ARG A 2 9.03 25.08 8.50
C ARG A 2 9.40 26.04 9.65
N GLU A 3 10.44 25.72 10.42
CA GLU A 3 10.87 26.51 11.60
C GLU A 3 11.45 27.90 11.28
N ILE A 4 11.87 28.15 10.04
CA ILE A 4 12.50 29.42 9.65
C ILE A 4 11.65 30.24 8.67
N LEU A 5 10.45 29.74 8.30
CA LEU A 5 9.58 30.42 7.33
C LEU A 5 9.18 31.82 7.79
N ASP A 6 8.82 31.96 9.07
CA ASP A 6 8.42 33.24 9.64
C ASP A 6 9.55 34.29 9.56
N LEU A 7 10.80 33.84 9.54
CA LEU A 7 11.97 34.70 9.41
C LEU A 7 12.19 35.15 7.98
N LEU A 8 11.73 34.38 7.00
CA LEU A 8 11.94 34.64 5.58
C LEU A 8 10.77 35.44 4.99
N GLY A 9 9.55 35.25 5.51
CA GLY A 9 8.36 35.99 5.11
C GLY A 9 7.66 35.36 3.90
N GLU A 10 6.83 36.16 3.24
CA GLU A 10 5.93 35.68 2.18
C GLU A 10 6.69 35.11 0.98
N GLN A 11 6.10 34.08 0.37
CA GLN A 11 6.67 33.40 -0.77
C GLN A 11 6.27 34.08 -2.08
N GLN A 12 7.18 34.11 -3.04
CA GLN A 12 6.88 34.57 -4.38
C GLN A 12 6.35 33.44 -5.26
N ILE A 13 5.50 33.79 -6.22
CA ILE A 13 4.99 32.85 -7.23
C ILE A 13 5.97 32.81 -8.41
N LYS A 14 6.06 31.66 -9.09
CA LYS A 14 6.86 31.53 -10.31
C LYS A 14 6.34 32.46 -11.41
N ASN A 15 7.26 32.99 -12.21
CA ASN A 15 6.89 33.62 -13.47
C ASN A 15 6.27 32.54 -14.40
N PRO A 16 5.04 32.71 -14.89
CA PRO A 16 4.36 31.73 -15.74
C PRO A 16 5.09 31.43 -17.06
N GLU A 17 5.81 32.40 -17.61
CA GLU A 17 6.47 32.29 -18.91
C GLU A 17 7.80 31.55 -18.82
N THR A 18 8.58 31.80 -17.77
CA THR A 18 9.91 31.23 -17.59
C THR A 18 9.93 30.04 -16.62
N ASN A 19 8.83 29.80 -15.89
CA ASN A 19 8.72 28.81 -14.82
C ASN A 19 9.79 28.96 -13.72
N THR A 20 10.34 30.17 -13.54
CA THR A 20 11.37 30.50 -12.55
C THR A 20 10.84 31.43 -11.46
N TYR A 21 11.37 31.29 -10.25
CA TYR A 21 11.14 32.26 -9.18
C TYR A 21 11.92 33.57 -9.41
N PRO A 22 11.34 34.73 -9.07
CA PRO A 22 12.00 36.02 -9.19
C PRO A 22 13.27 36.09 -8.33
N GLN A 23 14.19 36.96 -8.71
CA GLN A 23 15.40 37.27 -7.92
C GLN A 23 15.22 38.66 -7.30
N ILE A 24 14.62 38.71 -6.11
CA ILE A 24 14.39 39.97 -5.41
C ILE A 24 15.60 40.25 -4.50
N PRO A 25 16.36 41.35 -4.69
CA PRO A 25 17.58 41.61 -3.93
C PRO A 25 17.38 41.62 -2.40
N LYS A 26 16.25 42.18 -1.94
CA LYS A 26 15.91 42.20 -0.50
C LYS A 26 15.70 40.80 0.08
N ASP A 27 15.09 39.92 -0.70
CA ASP A 27 14.83 38.54 -0.27
C ASP A 27 16.14 37.74 -0.23
N ILE A 28 17.05 37.99 -1.17
CA ILE A 28 18.39 37.40 -1.19
C ILE A 28 19.17 37.85 0.05
N GLU A 29 19.25 39.15 0.32
CA GLU A 29 19.94 39.69 1.51
C GLU A 29 19.38 39.08 2.80
N LYS A 30 18.05 38.98 2.89
CA LYS A 30 17.36 38.35 4.01
C LYS A 30 17.72 36.87 4.16
N ALA A 31 17.70 36.11 3.07
CA ALA A 31 18.04 34.70 3.08
C ALA A 31 19.53 34.48 3.41
N VAL A 32 20.44 35.34 2.95
CA VAL A 32 21.87 35.30 3.34
C VAL A 32 22.00 35.46 4.86
N ASN A 33 21.33 36.45 5.44
CA ASN A 33 21.37 36.70 6.88
C ASN A 33 20.83 35.50 7.67
N VAL A 34 19.70 34.91 7.23
CA VAL A 34 19.13 33.72 7.88
C VAL A 34 20.06 32.51 7.74
N LEU A 35 20.66 32.28 6.57
CA LEU A 35 21.58 31.16 6.34
C LEU A 35 22.82 31.26 7.26
N ASN A 36 23.45 32.44 7.29
CA ASN A 36 24.60 32.72 8.15
C ASN A 36 24.26 32.49 9.62
N MET A 37 23.12 33.02 10.06
CA MET A 37 22.62 32.81 11.42
C MET A 37 22.43 31.32 11.71
N CYS A 38 21.82 30.55 10.82
CA CYS A 38 21.63 29.11 11.00
C CYS A 38 22.96 28.33 11.12
N ILE A 39 23.96 28.66 10.30
CA ILE A 39 25.30 28.04 10.36
C ILE A 39 25.96 28.34 11.71
N ALA A 40 25.94 29.61 12.14
CA ALA A 40 26.49 30.01 13.43
C ALA A 40 25.79 29.31 14.61
N ILE A 41 24.45 29.27 14.61
CA ILE A 41 23.65 28.59 15.64
C ILE A 41 24.06 27.12 15.75
N TYR A 42 24.12 26.41 14.63
CA TYR A 42 24.46 25.00 14.64
C TYR A 42 25.86 24.77 15.23
N PHE A 43 26.83 25.60 14.84
CA PHE A 43 28.20 25.49 15.33
C PHE A 43 28.33 25.76 16.84
N PHE A 44 27.69 26.84 17.33
CA PHE A 44 27.84 27.26 18.73
C PHE A 44 26.93 26.50 19.70
N ALA A 45 25.69 26.18 19.31
CA ALA A 45 24.73 25.52 20.18
C ALA A 45 24.80 23.99 20.09
N LYS A 46 25.36 23.43 19.00
CA LYS A 46 25.38 21.98 18.68
C LYS A 46 24.01 21.29 18.67
N VAL A 47 22.91 22.02 18.89
CA VAL A 47 21.54 21.52 18.96
C VAL A 47 20.59 22.55 18.35
N TRP A 48 19.79 22.09 17.39
CA TRP A 48 18.77 22.89 16.73
C TRP A 48 17.43 22.75 17.47
N THR A 49 17.03 23.78 18.22
CA THR A 49 15.67 23.90 18.79
C THR A 49 15.21 25.35 18.64
N SER A 50 13.89 25.60 18.56
CA SER A 50 13.34 26.96 18.51
C SER A 50 13.86 27.84 19.67
N SER A 51 14.06 27.26 20.85
CA SER A 51 14.61 27.97 22.01
C SER A 51 16.08 28.38 21.84
N SER A 52 16.89 27.53 21.19
CA SER A 52 18.28 27.83 20.85
C SER A 52 18.34 28.93 19.79
N ILE A 53 17.41 28.90 18.82
CA ILE A 53 17.29 29.90 17.76
C ILE A 53 16.99 31.28 18.35
N GLU A 54 16.00 31.42 19.23
CA GLU A 54 15.67 32.70 19.87
C GLU A 54 16.84 33.24 20.71
N LYS A 55 17.48 32.39 21.53
CA LYS A 55 18.65 32.82 22.32
C LYS A 55 19.82 33.25 21.45
N CYS A 56 20.05 32.57 20.34
CA CYS A 56 21.11 32.95 19.42
C CYS A 56 20.76 34.20 18.60
N LYS A 57 19.48 34.46 18.29
CA LYS A 57 19.04 35.75 17.70
C LYS A 57 19.35 36.92 18.62
N GLU A 58 19.24 36.73 19.93
CA GLU A 58 19.63 37.75 20.92
C GLU A 58 21.16 37.96 21.00
N LEU A 59 21.95 36.93 20.67
CA LEU A 59 23.41 36.93 20.80
C LEU A 59 24.16 37.28 19.51
N ILE A 60 23.59 36.97 18.35
CA ILE A 60 24.14 37.29 17.03
C ILE A 60 23.65 38.69 16.69
N SER A 61 24.54 39.68 16.70
CA SER A 61 24.23 41.02 16.20
C SER A 61 23.73 40.91 14.76
N GLU A 62 22.70 41.69 14.40
CA GLU A 62 22.27 41.86 13.01
C GLU A 62 23.53 42.09 12.15
N THR A 63 23.78 41.17 11.21
CA THR A 63 24.95 41.09 10.30
C THR A 63 26.24 40.46 10.86
N MET A 64 26.30 39.13 10.86
CA MET A 64 27.58 38.41 10.68
C MET A 64 27.73 38.01 9.21
N ASN A 65 28.85 38.41 8.60
CA ASN A 65 29.18 38.01 7.23
C ASN A 65 29.61 36.52 7.21
N TYR A 66 29.27 35.81 6.13
CA TYR A 66 29.61 34.40 5.92
C TYR A 66 31.11 34.14 6.14
N GLU A 67 31.98 34.98 5.56
CA GLU A 67 33.43 34.83 5.72
C GLU A 67 33.89 34.87 7.18
N GLU A 68 33.27 35.71 8.01
CA GLU A 68 33.64 35.83 9.42
C GLU A 68 33.24 34.58 10.18
N ILE A 69 32.06 34.02 9.88
CA ILE A 69 31.59 32.76 10.44
C ILE A 69 32.53 31.62 10.05
N ILE A 70 32.96 31.53 8.79
CA ILE A 70 33.91 30.50 8.35
C ILE A 70 35.27 30.66 9.02
N LYS A 71 35.80 31.89 9.11
CA LYS A 71 37.07 32.16 9.82
C LYS A 71 36.98 31.74 11.29
N LEU A 72 35.84 32.00 11.96
CA LEU A 72 35.58 31.56 13.33
C LEU A 72 35.54 30.03 13.43
N ILE A 73 34.77 29.35 12.58
CA ILE A 73 34.67 27.88 12.56
C ILE A 73 36.05 27.25 12.37
N ARG A 74 36.82 27.72 11.38
CA ARG A 74 38.17 27.21 11.11
C ARG A 74 39.10 27.39 12.30
N LYS A 75 39.06 28.56 12.94
CA LYS A 75 39.87 28.85 14.13
C LYS A 75 39.53 27.92 15.29
N GLU A 76 38.24 27.74 15.59
CA GLU A 76 37.78 26.88 16.68
C GLU A 76 38.05 25.40 16.41
N MET A 77 37.92 24.96 15.15
CA MET A 77 38.29 23.61 14.73
C MET A 77 39.81 23.41 14.57
N LYS A 78 40.61 24.47 14.74
CA LYS A 78 42.07 24.48 14.56
C LYS A 78 42.51 24.00 13.18
N LEU A 79 41.74 24.32 12.15
CA LEU A 79 42.05 23.99 10.76
C LEU A 79 43.09 24.96 10.21
N ASP A 80 44.16 24.43 9.60
CA ASP A 80 45.11 25.22 8.83
C ASP A 80 44.47 25.73 7.52
N ARG A 81 45.11 26.70 6.86
CA ARG A 81 44.55 27.33 5.64
C ARG A 81 44.37 26.33 4.49
N ASP A 82 45.18 25.28 4.46
CA ASP A 82 45.20 24.30 3.37
C ASP A 82 44.24 23.12 3.61
N SER A 83 43.74 22.93 4.83
CA SER A 83 42.69 21.95 5.14
C SER A 83 41.40 22.29 4.44
N LEU A 84 40.71 21.30 3.90
CA LEU A 84 39.36 21.45 3.36
C LEU A 84 38.34 21.46 4.49
N LEU A 85 37.55 22.53 4.61
CA LEU A 85 36.36 22.55 5.48
C LEU A 85 35.17 22.04 4.68
N VAL A 86 34.50 20.98 5.14
CA VAL A 86 33.27 20.49 4.49
C VAL A 86 32.06 20.84 5.36
N LEU A 87 31.11 21.58 4.81
CA LEU A 87 29.84 21.91 5.44
C LEU A 87 28.72 21.12 4.77
N ILE A 88 28.00 20.30 5.54
CA ILE A 88 26.81 19.59 5.06
C ILE A 88 25.58 20.36 5.53
N LEU A 89 24.84 20.96 4.61
CA LEU A 89 23.65 21.75 4.90
C LEU A 89 22.41 20.97 4.49
N GLN A 90 21.61 20.55 5.47
CA GLN A 90 20.35 19.88 5.20
C GLN A 90 19.20 20.90 5.16
N ILE A 91 18.50 20.98 4.03
CA ILE A 91 17.23 21.71 3.91
C ILE A 91 16.11 20.68 4.01
N ASP A 92 15.62 20.50 5.23
CA ASP A 92 14.56 19.52 5.49
C ASP A 92 13.17 20.02 5.14
N GLU A 93 12.36 19.12 4.57
CA GLU A 93 11.03 19.37 4.03
C GLU A 93 10.99 20.62 3.11
N PHE A 94 11.89 20.63 2.12
CA PHE A 94 12.11 21.78 1.26
C PHE A 94 10.84 22.23 0.51
N GLN A 95 9.91 21.29 0.26
CA GLN A 95 8.64 21.55 -0.42
C GLN A 95 7.72 22.53 0.32
N PHE A 96 7.92 22.77 1.62
CA PHE A 96 7.12 23.77 2.33
C PHE A 96 7.38 25.18 1.80
N SER A 97 8.56 25.42 1.23
CA SER A 97 8.80 26.63 0.46
C SER A 97 9.83 26.40 -0.64
N SER A 98 9.30 26.07 -1.82
CA SER A 98 10.08 25.95 -3.04
C SER A 98 10.76 27.28 -3.41
N TYR A 99 10.13 28.44 -3.13
CA TYR A 99 10.74 29.76 -3.34
C TYR A 99 11.98 29.98 -2.48
N TRP A 100 11.86 29.82 -1.15
CA TRP A 100 12.97 30.09 -0.25
C TRP A 100 14.08 29.05 -0.39
N THR A 101 13.73 27.78 -0.60
CA THR A 101 14.70 26.73 -0.93
C THR A 101 15.51 27.10 -2.17
N THR A 102 14.84 27.55 -3.23
CA THR A 102 15.50 28.03 -4.46
C THR A 102 16.46 29.18 -4.18
N THR A 103 16.02 30.15 -3.39
CA THR A 103 16.85 31.32 -3.03
C THR A 103 18.07 30.89 -2.21
N PHE A 104 17.92 29.98 -1.24
CA PHE A 104 19.06 29.43 -0.49
C PHE A 104 20.04 28.70 -1.39
N LEU A 105 19.57 27.85 -2.31
CA LEU A 105 20.45 27.12 -3.22
C LEU A 105 21.25 28.06 -4.12
N ARG A 106 20.65 29.15 -4.60
CA ARG A 106 21.37 30.20 -5.36
C ARG A 106 22.47 30.84 -4.52
N ILE A 107 22.14 31.26 -3.29
CA ILE A 107 23.11 31.85 -2.36
C ILE A 107 24.25 30.89 -2.07
N ILE A 108 23.95 29.63 -1.78
CA ILE A 108 24.96 28.62 -1.50
C ILE A 108 25.86 28.43 -2.74
N ALA A 109 25.30 28.50 -3.96
CA ALA A 109 26.05 28.28 -5.20
C ALA A 109 27.14 29.33 -5.37
N ASP A 110 26.81 30.57 -5.01
CA ASP A 110 27.74 31.71 -5.04
C ASP A 110 28.83 31.60 -3.97
N ILE A 111 28.68 30.71 -2.98
CA ILE A 111 29.58 30.53 -1.84
C ILE A 111 30.53 29.31 -2.00
N VAL A 112 30.16 28.31 -2.82
CA VAL A 112 30.73 26.93 -2.82
C VAL A 112 32.26 26.82 -2.89
N GLU A 113 32.99 27.85 -3.34
CA GLU A 113 34.47 27.85 -3.30
C GLU A 113 35.05 29.15 -2.73
N THR A 114 34.90 29.35 -1.43
CA THR A 114 35.62 30.40 -0.68
C THR A 114 36.42 29.78 0.48
N ASP A 115 37.67 30.22 0.68
CA ASP A 115 38.54 29.79 1.80
C ASP A 115 38.75 28.27 1.96
N ASN A 116 38.87 27.54 0.83
CA ASN A 116 38.99 26.07 0.79
C ASN A 116 37.88 25.39 1.60
N THR A 117 36.65 25.85 1.38
CA THR A 117 35.43 25.33 1.99
C THR A 117 34.56 24.72 0.90
N LEU A 118 34.09 23.49 1.10
CA LEU A 118 33.11 22.82 0.25
C LEU A 118 31.76 22.78 0.97
N ILE A 119 30.70 23.26 0.33
CA ILE A 119 29.33 23.10 0.83
C ILE A 119 28.62 22.00 0.06
N ILE A 120 28.09 21.01 0.78
CA ILE A 120 27.23 19.95 0.26
C ILE A 120 25.82 20.21 0.78
N THR A 121 24.90 20.54 -0.12
CA THR A 121 23.49 20.75 0.25
C THR A 121 22.69 19.47 0.06
N VAL A 122 21.96 19.06 1.09
CA VAL A 122 21.06 17.90 1.09
C VAL A 122 19.64 18.40 1.26
N CYS A 123 18.85 18.39 0.19
CA CYS A 123 17.42 18.71 0.26
C CYS A 123 16.64 17.42 0.53
N THR A 124 15.94 17.35 1.66
CA THR A 124 15.04 16.22 1.98
C THR A 124 13.59 16.68 1.87
N GLY A 125 12.71 15.78 1.45
CA GLY A 125 11.29 16.09 1.33
C GLY A 125 10.45 14.86 1.05
N THR A 126 9.20 14.93 1.49
CA THR A 126 8.17 13.90 1.34
C THR A 126 7.17 14.23 0.21
N ALA A 127 7.26 15.41 -0.41
CA ALA A 127 6.46 15.81 -1.58
C ALA A 127 7.31 15.88 -2.87
N PRO A 128 7.57 14.75 -3.51
CA PRO A 128 8.45 14.62 -4.69
C PRO A 128 8.05 15.46 -5.91
N SER A 129 6.76 15.75 -6.08
CA SER A 129 6.29 16.62 -7.16
C SER A 129 6.86 18.04 -7.10
N GLN A 130 7.36 18.44 -5.93
CA GLN A 130 8.06 19.71 -5.77
C GLN A 130 9.58 19.58 -5.98
N ILE A 131 10.15 18.37 -6.02
CA ILE A 131 11.57 18.12 -6.34
C ILE A 131 11.86 18.48 -7.79
N SER A 132 10.97 18.11 -8.72
CA SER A 132 11.11 18.45 -10.15
C SER A 132 11.21 19.97 -10.39
N SER A 133 10.66 20.76 -9.45
CA SER A 133 10.75 22.22 -9.49
C SER A 133 12.16 22.76 -9.21
N LEU A 134 13.01 21.98 -8.53
CA LEU A 134 14.41 22.28 -8.25
C LEU A 134 15.34 21.96 -9.44
N ASP A 135 14.99 20.99 -10.29
CA ASP A 135 15.83 20.55 -11.41
C ASP A 135 16.09 21.68 -12.42
N ILE A 136 15.08 22.52 -12.67
CA ILE A 136 15.16 23.66 -13.60
C ILE A 136 16.19 24.71 -13.12
N ILE A 137 16.40 24.80 -11.81
CA ILE A 137 17.22 25.83 -11.18
C ILE A 137 18.65 25.32 -10.94
N CYS A 138 18.79 24.07 -10.48
CA CYS A 138 20.10 23.53 -10.07
C CYS A 138 20.96 23.05 -11.24
N ALA A 139 20.38 22.71 -12.40
CA ALA A 139 21.11 22.08 -13.50
C ALA A 139 22.25 22.93 -14.10
N SER A 140 22.24 24.26 -13.91
CA SER A 140 23.32 25.15 -14.40
C SER A 140 24.38 25.49 -13.35
N GLN A 141 24.12 25.24 -12.05
CA GLN A 141 24.99 25.68 -10.94
C GLN A 141 25.49 24.54 -10.04
N TYR A 142 24.82 23.39 -10.04
CA TYR A 142 25.18 22.22 -9.22
C TYR A 142 25.17 20.93 -10.03
N ARG A 143 26.08 20.02 -9.69
CA ARG A 143 25.90 18.60 -10.00
C ARG A 143 24.93 18.01 -8.98
N THR A 144 23.69 17.80 -9.37
CA THR A 144 22.68 17.19 -8.50
C THR A 144 22.73 15.66 -8.59
N ALA A 145 22.55 15.01 -7.46
CA ALA A 145 22.29 13.58 -7.38
C ALA A 145 20.94 13.40 -6.67
N LYS A 146 20.03 12.66 -7.31
CA LYS A 146 18.76 12.29 -6.70
C LYS A 146 18.93 10.94 -6.03
N LEU A 147 18.60 10.89 -4.75
CA LEU A 147 18.53 9.65 -3.99
C LEU A 147 17.07 9.43 -3.60
N ASN A 148 16.44 8.44 -4.20
CA ASN A 148 15.13 7.99 -3.80
C ASN A 148 15.30 6.90 -2.74
N LEU A 149 14.58 7.01 -1.63
CA LEU A 149 14.58 6.02 -0.55
C LEU A 149 13.23 5.30 -0.58
N PRO A 150 13.08 4.23 -1.39
CA PRO A 150 11.84 3.48 -1.43
C PRO A 150 11.60 2.76 -0.09
N PRO A 151 10.37 2.32 0.17
CA PRO A 151 10.08 1.40 1.25
C PRO A 151 11.03 0.18 1.24
N MET A 152 11.46 -0.23 2.43
CA MET A 152 12.33 -1.39 2.63
C MET A 152 11.70 -2.68 2.09
N ASN A 153 12.52 -3.55 1.51
CA ASN A 153 12.07 -4.91 1.18
C ASN A 153 11.84 -5.74 2.48
N LEU A 154 11.37 -6.98 2.33
CA LEU A 154 11.06 -7.84 3.47
C LEU A 154 12.29 -8.15 4.33
N SER A 155 13.44 -8.44 3.72
CA SER A 155 14.69 -8.75 4.42
C SER A 155 15.19 -7.55 5.23
N GLU A 156 15.24 -6.37 4.61
CA GLU A 156 15.60 -5.11 5.26
C GLU A 156 14.65 -4.75 6.41
N SER A 157 13.34 -4.97 6.20
CA SER A 157 12.31 -4.75 7.21
C SER A 157 12.48 -5.70 8.39
N SER A 158 12.76 -6.99 8.15
CA SER A 158 13.00 -7.98 9.22
C SER A 158 14.20 -7.59 10.08
N GLN A 159 15.33 -7.28 9.44
CA GLN A 159 16.55 -6.87 10.14
C GLN A 159 16.32 -5.58 10.94
N THR A 160 15.60 -4.62 10.38
CA THR A 160 15.29 -3.35 11.05
C THR A 160 14.35 -3.55 12.24
N PHE A 161 13.31 -4.37 12.07
CA PHE A 161 12.36 -4.68 13.13
C PHE A 161 13.04 -5.40 14.30
N ASN A 162 13.88 -6.40 14.01
CA ASN A 162 14.66 -7.10 15.03
C ASN A 162 15.62 -6.16 15.77
N LYS A 163 16.28 -5.24 15.06
CA LYS A 163 17.11 -4.19 15.67
C LYS A 163 16.30 -3.30 16.60
N PHE A 164 15.11 -2.84 16.19
CA PHE A 164 14.25 -2.05 17.07
C PHE A 164 13.87 -2.82 18.32
N ILE A 165 13.40 -4.07 18.19
CA ILE A 165 13.01 -4.85 19.36
C ILE A 165 14.20 -5.04 20.30
N SER A 166 15.37 -5.42 19.78
CA SER A 166 16.59 -5.58 20.60
C SER A 166 17.04 -4.30 21.29
N TYR A 167 16.91 -3.14 20.63
CA TYR A 167 17.28 -1.84 21.19
C TYR A 167 16.43 -1.47 22.40
N PHE A 168 15.14 -1.83 22.37
CA PHE A 168 14.22 -1.50 23.45
C PHE A 168 14.05 -2.63 24.49
N ASP A 169 14.35 -3.88 24.13
CA ASP A 169 14.40 -5.05 25.02
C ASP A 169 15.62 -5.93 24.71
N ASN A 170 16.72 -5.70 25.45
CA ASN A 170 17.98 -6.42 25.28
C ASN A 170 17.92 -7.93 25.56
N ASN A 171 16.82 -8.44 26.16
CA ASN A 171 16.66 -9.86 26.44
C ASN A 171 15.86 -10.60 25.37
N TYR A 172 15.49 -9.90 24.30
CA TYR A 172 14.63 -10.45 23.26
C TYR A 172 15.42 -11.27 22.24
N ASP A 173 15.18 -12.58 22.20
CA ASP A 173 15.83 -13.50 21.25
C ASP A 173 15.16 -13.42 19.86
N ALA A 174 15.65 -12.50 19.04
CA ALA A 174 15.13 -12.28 17.68
C ALA A 174 15.34 -13.50 16.76
N ASP A 175 16.36 -14.32 17.00
CA ASP A 175 16.66 -15.49 16.18
C ASP A 175 15.61 -16.60 16.37
N SER A 176 14.95 -16.64 17.54
CA SER A 176 13.87 -17.58 17.85
C SER A 176 12.55 -17.34 17.08
N LEU A 177 12.42 -16.21 16.37
CA LEU A 177 11.17 -15.77 15.74
C LEU A 177 11.14 -15.92 14.23
N VAL A 178 12.28 -16.23 13.61
CA VAL A 178 12.40 -16.34 12.15
C VAL A 178 11.48 -17.42 11.58
N GLU A 179 11.11 -18.42 12.40
CA GLU A 179 10.16 -19.49 12.07
C GLU A 179 8.73 -19.26 12.63
N ASN A 180 8.49 -18.14 13.32
CA ASN A 180 7.18 -17.87 13.93
C ASN A 180 6.21 -17.27 12.90
N ASN A 181 5.13 -18.00 12.59
CA ASN A 181 4.12 -17.55 11.61
C ASN A 181 3.44 -16.23 11.98
N ILE A 182 3.21 -15.96 13.28
CA ILE A 182 2.62 -14.70 13.73
C ILE A 182 3.59 -13.54 13.51
N TYR A 183 4.88 -13.75 13.79
CA TYR A 183 5.93 -12.76 13.51
C TYR A 183 5.99 -12.42 12.02
N ILE A 184 6.03 -13.44 11.15
CA ILE A 184 6.06 -13.25 9.69
C ILE A 184 4.81 -12.51 9.21
N SER A 185 3.63 -12.86 9.74
CA SER A 185 2.36 -12.19 9.41
C SER A 185 2.39 -10.71 9.77
N ILE A 186 2.82 -10.40 11.00
CA ILE A 186 2.94 -9.03 11.48
C ILE A 186 3.92 -8.28 10.58
N LEU A 187 5.13 -8.81 10.40
CA LEU A 187 6.18 -8.16 9.64
C LEU A 187 5.72 -7.87 8.22
N ASN A 188 5.11 -8.83 7.52
CA ASN A 188 4.55 -8.58 6.20
C ASN A 188 3.52 -7.44 6.23
N ALA A 189 2.70 -7.34 7.28
CA ALA A 189 1.63 -6.35 7.39
C ALA A 189 2.11 -4.94 7.66
N ILE A 190 3.34 -4.80 8.15
CA ILE A 190 3.91 -3.51 8.57
C ILE A 190 5.22 -3.16 7.84
N ARG A 191 5.73 -4.03 6.97
CA ARG A 191 7.03 -3.87 6.28
C ARG A 191 7.10 -2.61 5.44
N GLY A 192 8.31 -2.23 5.04
CA GLY A 192 8.53 -1.13 4.11
C GLY A 192 8.80 0.21 4.78
N ILE A 193 8.03 0.57 5.82
CA ILE A 193 8.11 1.90 6.41
C ILE A 193 8.76 1.82 7.81
N PRO A 194 10.00 2.32 8.00
CA PRO A 194 10.73 2.20 9.28
C PRO A 194 9.96 2.76 10.48
N MET A 195 9.26 3.88 10.29
CA MET A 195 8.44 4.51 11.32
C MET A 195 7.32 3.60 11.82
N ILE A 196 6.71 2.79 10.94
CA ILE A 196 5.67 1.83 11.33
C ILE A 196 6.29 0.68 12.14
N LEU A 197 7.45 0.18 11.73
CA LEU A 197 8.20 -0.84 12.48
C LEU A 197 8.56 -0.36 13.90
N GLU A 198 8.97 0.90 14.01
CA GLU A 198 9.25 1.53 15.30
C GLU A 198 7.99 1.63 16.17
N ILE A 199 6.87 2.12 15.61
CA ILE A 199 5.58 2.21 16.33
C ILE A 199 5.14 0.81 16.79
N ALA A 200 5.21 -0.20 15.91
CA ALA A 200 4.89 -1.57 16.24
C ALA A 200 5.72 -2.08 17.43
N THR A 201 7.02 -1.81 17.42
CA THR A 201 7.93 -2.18 18.51
C THR A 201 7.51 -1.52 19.83
N ARG A 202 7.23 -0.21 19.81
CA ARG A 202 6.76 0.53 21.00
C ARG A 202 5.45 -0.04 21.55
N VAL A 203 4.50 -0.38 20.69
CA VAL A 203 3.22 -0.99 21.09
C VAL A 203 3.42 -2.36 21.75
N ILE A 204 4.35 -3.19 21.24
CA ILE A 204 4.70 -4.48 21.85
C ILE A 204 5.21 -4.26 23.28
N LEU A 205 6.12 -3.32 23.47
CA LEU A 205 6.80 -3.05 24.74
C LEU A 205 5.88 -2.41 25.78
N ASP A 206 5.12 -1.38 25.38
CA ASP A 206 4.23 -0.63 26.27
C ASP A 206 3.18 -1.54 26.91
N LYS A 207 2.76 -2.58 26.20
CA LYS A 207 1.76 -3.53 26.67
C LYS A 207 2.36 -4.76 27.36
N LYS A 208 3.69 -4.95 27.30
CA LYS A 208 4.38 -6.18 27.74
C LYS A 208 3.70 -7.45 27.21
N LEU A 209 3.12 -7.36 26.02
CA LEU A 209 2.41 -8.48 25.41
C LEU A 209 3.43 -9.37 24.72
N ASN A 210 3.35 -10.67 24.97
CA ASN A 210 4.00 -11.62 24.08
C ASN A 210 3.15 -11.75 22.80
N VAL A 211 3.25 -10.75 21.92
CA VAL A 211 2.42 -10.61 20.72
C VAL A 211 2.50 -11.83 19.80
N PHE A 212 3.61 -12.57 19.89
CA PHE A 212 3.89 -13.73 19.05
C PHE A 212 3.45 -15.06 19.66
N GLU A 213 2.77 -15.04 20.81
CA GLU A 213 2.29 -16.22 21.53
C GLU A 213 1.05 -16.85 20.90
N SER A 214 0.07 -16.02 20.50
CA SER A 214 -1.18 -16.50 19.92
C SER A 214 -1.83 -15.46 19.01
N TYR A 215 -2.66 -15.93 18.07
CA TYR A 215 -3.40 -15.07 17.14
C TYR A 215 -4.37 -14.11 17.85
N ASP A 216 -4.93 -14.49 18.99
CA ASP A 216 -5.82 -13.61 19.78
C ASP A 216 -5.09 -12.41 20.36
N VAL A 217 -3.86 -12.63 20.86
CA VAL A 217 -3.00 -11.54 21.36
C VAL A 217 -2.51 -10.69 20.19
N ALA A 218 -2.12 -11.33 19.08
CA ALA A 218 -1.70 -10.64 17.87
C ALA A 218 -2.79 -9.72 17.31
N LYS A 219 -4.06 -10.17 17.33
CA LYS A 219 -5.21 -9.37 16.91
C LYS A 219 -5.43 -8.14 17.77
N GLN A 220 -5.31 -8.26 19.09
CA GLN A 220 -5.37 -7.11 20.00
C GLN A 220 -4.22 -6.12 19.73
N PHE A 221 -3.02 -6.63 19.49
CA PHE A 221 -1.88 -5.82 19.06
C PHE A 221 -2.16 -5.08 17.76
N TRP A 222 -2.75 -5.73 16.76
CA TRP A 222 -3.07 -5.12 15.47
C TRP A 222 -4.07 -3.97 15.59
N ASP A 223 -5.14 -4.16 16.37
CA ASP A 223 -6.13 -3.10 16.61
C ASP A 223 -5.48 -1.89 17.29
N LEU A 224 -4.57 -2.11 18.25
CA LEU A 224 -3.79 -1.05 18.89
C LEU A 224 -2.83 -0.37 17.92
N LEU A 225 -2.12 -1.15 17.10
CA LEU A 225 -1.18 -0.62 16.12
C LEU A 225 -1.90 0.27 15.10
N CYS A 226 -3.05 -0.17 14.58
CA CYS A 226 -3.89 0.61 13.68
C CYS A 226 -4.21 1.99 14.26
N ASN A 227 -4.55 2.05 15.55
CA ASN A 227 -4.85 3.32 16.23
C ASN A 227 -3.61 4.23 16.35
N HIS A 228 -2.44 3.68 16.65
CA HIS A 228 -1.20 4.48 16.74
C HIS A 228 -0.75 4.98 15.36
N VAL A 229 -0.86 4.15 14.32
CA VAL A 229 -0.54 4.53 12.94
C VAL A 229 -1.49 5.62 12.45
N LYS A 230 -2.80 5.54 12.76
CA LYS A 230 -3.76 6.64 12.50
C LYS A 230 -3.32 7.95 13.15
N ILE A 231 -2.93 7.92 14.43
CA ILE A 231 -2.48 9.15 15.11
C ILE A 231 -1.25 9.74 14.41
N LYS A 232 -0.31 8.90 13.95
CA LYS A 232 0.90 9.34 13.24
C LYS A 232 0.60 9.87 11.83
N TYR A 233 -0.23 9.18 11.07
CA TYR A 233 -0.56 9.46 9.67
C TYR A 233 -2.02 9.91 9.54
N SER A 234 -2.30 11.13 10.03
CA SER A 234 -3.66 11.66 10.07
C SER A 234 -4.30 11.78 8.68
N LYS A 235 -5.64 11.74 8.61
CA LYS A 235 -6.40 11.98 7.37
C LYS A 235 -6.00 13.27 6.64
N GLY A 236 -5.68 14.33 7.39
CA GLY A 236 -5.21 15.60 6.81
C GLY A 236 -3.90 15.45 6.04
N LEU A 237 -2.92 14.76 6.63
CA LEU A 237 -1.64 14.46 5.96
C LEU A 237 -1.83 13.62 4.71
N TRP A 238 -2.76 12.65 4.75
CA TRP A 238 -3.10 11.85 3.57
C TRP A 238 -3.67 12.70 2.45
N LEU A 239 -4.58 13.62 2.74
CA LEU A 239 -5.13 14.53 1.73
C LEU A 239 -4.10 15.57 1.26
N GLU A 240 -3.18 16.01 2.11
CA GLU A 240 -2.07 16.87 1.68
C GLU A 240 -1.16 16.16 0.66
N CYS A 241 -0.92 14.86 0.83
CA CYS A 241 -0.09 14.06 -0.07
C CYS A 241 -0.85 13.62 -1.33
N LEU A 242 -2.07 13.10 -1.15
CA LEU A 242 -2.88 12.49 -2.21
C LEU A 242 -3.80 13.49 -2.92
N GLY A 243 -3.92 14.71 -2.41
CA GLY A 243 -4.80 15.74 -2.94
C GLY A 243 -6.24 15.56 -2.47
N ASP A 244 -7.01 14.75 -3.18
CA ASP A 244 -8.42 14.50 -2.88
C ASP A 244 -8.71 13.03 -2.54
N GLU A 245 -9.94 12.78 -2.10
CA GLU A 245 -10.42 11.45 -1.72
C GLU A 245 -10.49 10.47 -2.90
N ASN A 246 -10.77 10.95 -4.12
CA ASN A 246 -10.84 10.09 -5.31
C ASN A 246 -9.48 9.51 -5.65
N ASN A 247 -8.40 10.28 -5.43
CA ASN A 247 -7.04 9.79 -5.61
C ASN A 247 -6.71 8.66 -4.64
N VAL A 248 -7.24 8.69 -3.42
CA VAL A 248 -7.08 7.60 -2.45
C VAL A 248 -7.85 6.37 -2.89
N ILE A 249 -9.11 6.52 -3.33
CA ILE A 249 -9.92 5.41 -3.81
C ILE A 249 -9.28 4.77 -5.04
N LEU A 250 -8.72 5.57 -5.95
CA LEU A 250 -8.02 5.04 -7.13
C LEU A 250 -6.74 4.31 -6.75
N LEU A 251 -5.98 4.83 -5.79
CA LEU A 251 -4.79 4.16 -5.29
C LEU A 251 -5.15 2.80 -4.67
N LEU A 252 -6.20 2.77 -3.83
CA LEU A 252 -6.72 1.53 -3.26
C LEU A 252 -7.20 0.57 -4.34
N TYR A 253 -7.85 1.07 -5.39
CA TYR A 253 -8.24 0.26 -6.56
C TYR A 253 -7.01 -0.38 -7.20
N PHE A 254 -6.00 0.40 -7.60
CA PHE A 254 -4.80 -0.14 -8.25
C PHE A 254 -4.02 -1.13 -7.39
N ILE A 255 -3.91 -0.90 -6.07
CA ILE A 255 -3.26 -1.84 -5.15
C ILE A 255 -4.08 -3.13 -5.04
N HIS A 256 -5.40 -2.99 -4.91
CA HIS A 256 -6.32 -4.12 -4.75
C HIS A 256 -6.38 -5.01 -5.99
N THR A 257 -6.52 -4.40 -7.17
CA THR A 257 -6.58 -5.09 -8.46
C THR A 257 -5.20 -5.46 -9.01
N GLN A 258 -4.12 -5.02 -8.35
CA GLN A 258 -2.74 -5.19 -8.83
C GLN A 258 -2.57 -4.70 -10.26
N SER A 259 -3.12 -3.53 -10.54
CA SER A 259 -3.09 -2.97 -11.88
C SER A 259 -1.64 -2.78 -12.32
N ILE A 260 -1.36 -3.27 -13.53
CA ILE A 260 -0.11 -3.00 -14.23
C ILE A 260 -0.16 -1.55 -14.68
N ILE A 261 0.76 -0.74 -14.18
CA ILE A 261 0.83 0.71 -14.41
C ILE A 261 2.24 1.13 -14.79
N THR A 262 2.37 2.26 -15.47
CA THR A 262 3.65 2.92 -15.69
C THR A 262 3.89 3.98 -14.63
N LYS A 263 5.16 4.31 -14.36
CA LYS A 263 5.55 5.43 -13.49
C LYS A 263 4.93 6.77 -13.89
N LYS A 264 4.59 6.93 -15.17
CA LYS A 264 4.01 8.16 -15.75
C LYS A 264 2.49 8.20 -15.71
N ASP A 265 1.84 7.10 -15.34
CA ASP A 265 0.39 7.06 -15.24
C ASP A 265 -0.07 8.08 -14.20
N LYS A 266 -1.15 8.77 -14.52
CA LYS A 266 -1.73 9.79 -13.64
C LYS A 266 -2.84 9.19 -12.81
N ILE A 267 -2.91 9.59 -11.55
CA ILE A 267 -4.11 9.36 -10.76
C ILE A 267 -5.22 10.31 -11.27
N PHE A 268 -6.45 9.85 -11.50
CA PHE A 268 -7.61 10.58 -12.08
C PHE A 268 -7.50 12.11 -12.16
N GLY A 269 -7.05 12.65 -13.30
CA GLY A 269 -6.97 14.11 -13.50
C GLY A 269 -6.04 14.86 -12.53
N SER A 270 -5.33 14.15 -11.66
CA SER A 270 -4.28 14.66 -10.80
C SER A 270 -3.16 15.25 -11.64
N LYS A 271 -2.55 16.29 -11.09
CA LYS A 271 -1.27 16.81 -11.58
C LYS A 271 -0.11 15.84 -11.32
N TYR A 272 -0.32 14.81 -10.49
CA TYR A 272 0.71 13.91 -10.02
C TYR A 272 0.66 12.54 -10.69
N THR A 273 1.84 12.00 -10.93
CA THR A 273 2.13 10.67 -11.46
C THR A 273 2.27 9.64 -10.34
N ILE A 274 2.14 8.37 -10.68
CA ILE A 274 2.34 7.26 -9.74
C ILE A 274 3.75 7.25 -9.12
N GLU A 275 4.78 7.62 -9.88
CA GLU A 275 6.16 7.76 -9.36
C GLU A 275 6.25 8.82 -8.25
N GLU A 276 5.52 9.93 -8.40
CA GLU A 276 5.44 10.96 -7.35
C GLU A 276 4.68 10.45 -6.10
N PHE A 277 3.83 9.44 -6.21
CA PHE A 277 3.23 8.81 -5.03
C PHE A 277 4.15 7.80 -4.36
N GLU A 278 4.93 7.04 -5.15
CA GLU A 278 5.96 6.14 -4.64
C GLU A 278 7.03 6.88 -3.83
N ILE A 279 7.54 8.00 -4.33
CA ILE A 279 8.57 8.76 -3.61
C ILE A 279 8.02 9.38 -2.31
N GLY A 280 6.70 9.54 -2.19
CA GLY A 280 6.05 9.90 -0.91
C GLY A 280 6.20 8.81 0.18
N GLY A 281 6.67 7.61 -0.17
CA GLY A 281 6.99 6.52 0.75
C GLY A 281 5.77 5.77 1.30
N LEU A 282 4.58 6.04 0.75
CA LEU A 282 3.31 5.44 1.17
C LEU A 282 2.99 4.16 0.40
N ILE A 283 3.49 4.09 -0.82
CA ILE A 283 3.44 2.92 -1.70
C ILE A 283 4.84 2.65 -2.24
N TYR A 284 5.03 1.46 -2.78
CA TYR A 284 6.18 1.14 -3.61
C TYR A 284 5.71 0.50 -4.91
N LEU A 285 6.51 0.66 -5.96
CA LEU A 285 6.28 0.06 -7.26
C LEU A 285 7.16 -1.16 -7.39
N GLU A 286 6.52 -2.32 -7.41
CA GLU A 286 7.17 -3.58 -7.72
C GLU A 286 7.34 -3.68 -9.24
N GLU A 287 8.57 -3.88 -9.72
CA GLU A 287 8.85 -4.01 -11.15
C GLU A 287 8.20 -5.29 -11.69
N PHE A 288 7.36 -5.14 -12.73
CA PHE A 288 6.74 -6.26 -13.43
C PHE A 288 7.46 -6.54 -14.75
N ASP A 289 7.78 -5.49 -15.51
CA ASP A 289 8.69 -5.51 -16.64
C ASP A 289 9.38 -4.13 -16.80
N TYR A 290 10.19 -3.95 -17.86
CA TYR A 290 11.05 -2.79 -18.06
C TYR A 290 10.38 -1.42 -17.84
N ASP A 291 9.10 -1.27 -18.24
CA ASP A 291 8.36 -0.01 -18.10
C ASP A 291 7.10 -0.12 -17.23
N ASN A 292 6.73 -1.34 -16.81
CA ASN A 292 5.50 -1.62 -16.09
C ASN A 292 5.75 -2.07 -14.65
N TYR A 293 4.85 -1.64 -13.76
CA TYR A 293 4.97 -1.81 -12.32
C TYR A 293 3.63 -2.21 -11.70
N ILE A 294 3.69 -2.81 -10.52
CA ILE A 294 2.53 -3.10 -9.69
C ILE A 294 2.63 -2.26 -8.40
N PRO A 295 1.63 -1.43 -8.07
CA PRO A 295 1.66 -0.65 -6.85
C PRO A 295 1.34 -1.52 -5.63
N ARG A 296 2.11 -1.33 -4.57
CA ARG A 296 1.99 -2.06 -3.31
C ARG A 296 1.96 -1.10 -2.13
N ALA A 297 1.27 -1.48 -1.07
CA ALA A 297 1.30 -0.77 0.21
C ALA A 297 1.31 -1.78 1.37
N PRO A 298 1.88 -1.43 2.53
CA PRO A 298 1.74 -2.24 3.74
C PRO A 298 0.26 -2.35 4.13
N LEU A 299 -0.19 -3.54 4.58
CA LEU A 299 -1.59 -3.76 4.94
C LEU A 299 -2.08 -2.76 5.99
N ILE A 300 -1.23 -2.42 6.96
CA ILE A 300 -1.58 -1.45 8.02
C ILE A 300 -1.94 -0.07 7.46
N ILE A 301 -1.35 0.32 6.34
CA ILE A 301 -1.67 1.55 5.62
C ILE A 301 -3.03 1.41 4.93
N ILE A 302 -3.27 0.29 4.22
CA ILE A 302 -4.56 -0.01 3.59
C ILE A 302 -5.68 0.01 4.65
N SER A 303 -5.50 -0.68 5.78
CA SER A 303 -6.46 -0.71 6.88
C SER A 303 -6.73 0.67 7.47
N THR A 304 -5.70 1.52 7.55
CA THR A 304 -5.82 2.89 8.03
C THR A 304 -6.62 3.76 7.06
N LEU A 305 -6.35 3.64 5.76
CA LEU A 305 -7.07 4.36 4.71
C LEU A 305 -8.54 3.95 4.63
N VAL A 306 -8.83 2.65 4.65
CA VAL A 306 -10.21 2.13 4.66
C VAL A 306 -11.02 2.76 5.79
N ASP A 307 -10.45 2.85 6.99
CA ASP A 307 -11.16 3.44 8.12
C ASP A 307 -11.37 4.96 7.95
N TYR A 308 -10.34 5.71 7.53
CA TYR A 308 -10.46 7.16 7.36
C TYR A 308 -11.50 7.60 6.32
N PHE A 309 -11.69 6.77 5.30
CA PHE A 309 -12.61 7.01 4.21
C PHE A 309 -13.91 6.23 4.35
N ASN A 310 -14.17 5.63 5.53
CA ASN A 310 -15.38 4.88 5.85
C ASN A 310 -15.71 3.78 4.82
N LEU A 311 -14.69 3.13 4.26
CA LEU A 311 -14.83 2.09 3.24
C LEU A 311 -15.07 0.69 3.84
N ASN A 312 -15.46 0.62 5.11
CA ASN A 312 -15.71 -0.64 5.85
C ASN A 312 -16.89 -1.46 5.29
N ASN A 313 -17.74 -0.85 4.45
CA ASN A 313 -18.81 -1.53 3.72
C ASN A 313 -18.31 -2.24 2.45
N ILE A 314 -17.10 -1.92 1.99
CA ILE A 314 -16.45 -2.45 0.79
C ILE A 314 -15.31 -3.39 1.18
N PHE A 315 -14.49 -2.98 2.16
CA PHE A 315 -13.42 -3.79 2.73
C PHE A 315 -13.83 -4.34 4.09
N ASP A 316 -14.08 -5.65 4.16
CA ASP A 316 -14.36 -6.31 5.42
C ASP A 316 -13.07 -6.51 6.25
N LYS A 317 -13.24 -6.62 7.57
CA LYS A 317 -12.20 -7.01 8.53
C LYS A 317 -11.50 -8.31 8.16
N LEU A 318 -12.19 -9.23 7.47
CA LEU A 318 -11.59 -10.47 6.99
C LEU A 318 -10.40 -10.20 6.03
N LEU A 319 -10.54 -9.22 5.12
CA LEU A 319 -9.48 -8.80 4.19
C LEU A 319 -8.36 -8.02 4.88
N LEU A 320 -8.73 -7.24 5.90
CA LEU A 320 -7.82 -6.29 6.56
C LEU A 320 -7.15 -6.83 7.82
N SER A 321 -7.28 -8.13 8.08
CA SER A 321 -6.73 -8.81 9.24
C SER A 321 -5.59 -9.74 8.82
N PRO A 322 -4.32 -9.48 9.24
CA PRO A 322 -3.17 -10.33 8.90
C PRO A 322 -3.15 -11.67 9.64
N PHE A 323 -4.19 -11.99 10.40
CA PHE A 323 -4.26 -13.23 11.19
C PHE A 323 -5.34 -14.18 10.71
N THR A 324 -6.04 -13.82 9.62
CA THR A 324 -7.15 -14.62 9.13
C THR A 324 -6.65 -15.88 8.43
N LEU A 325 -6.75 -17.02 9.09
CA LEU A 325 -6.37 -18.30 8.48
C LEU A 325 -7.34 -18.67 7.37
N LEU A 326 -6.83 -18.86 6.16
CA LEU A 326 -7.61 -19.37 5.01
C LEU A 326 -7.76 -20.89 5.16
N ASN A 327 -8.98 -21.34 5.40
CA ASN A 327 -9.37 -22.73 5.49
C ASN A 327 -10.58 -22.98 4.58
N GLU A 328 -11.10 -24.22 4.57
CA GLU A 328 -12.25 -24.58 3.74
C GLU A 328 -13.48 -23.68 3.92
N GLU A 329 -13.66 -23.08 5.10
CA GLU A 329 -14.78 -22.21 5.42
C GLU A 329 -14.48 -20.73 5.12
N SER A 330 -13.28 -20.24 5.47
CA SER A 330 -12.92 -18.83 5.35
C SER A 330 -12.43 -18.45 3.95
N PHE A 331 -11.87 -19.39 3.17
CA PHE A 331 -11.36 -19.09 1.82
C PHE A 331 -12.47 -18.64 0.85
N PRO A 332 -13.63 -19.31 0.75
CA PRO A 332 -14.71 -18.82 -0.11
C PRO A 332 -15.26 -17.45 0.31
N LYS A 333 -15.33 -17.17 1.62
CA LYS A 333 -15.71 -15.85 2.16
C LYS A 333 -14.68 -14.80 1.76
N PHE A 334 -13.40 -15.11 1.91
CA PHE A 334 -12.31 -14.23 1.50
C PHE A 334 -12.40 -13.85 0.03
N MET A 335 -12.60 -14.83 -0.85
CA MET A 335 -12.74 -14.56 -2.29
C MET A 335 -13.99 -13.74 -2.59
N LEU A 336 -15.13 -14.00 -1.93
CA LEU A 336 -16.32 -13.16 -2.10
C LEU A 336 -16.03 -11.69 -1.72
N HIS A 337 -15.39 -11.46 -0.58
CA HIS A 337 -15.06 -10.10 -0.14
C HIS A 337 -14.03 -9.42 -1.02
N MET A 338 -13.07 -10.16 -1.60
CA MET A 338 -12.16 -9.60 -2.61
C MET A 338 -12.95 -9.02 -3.79
N HIS A 339 -13.90 -9.76 -4.35
CA HIS A 339 -14.75 -9.26 -5.43
C HIS A 339 -15.59 -8.06 -4.97
N GLN A 340 -16.15 -8.11 -3.76
CA GLN A 340 -16.88 -6.98 -3.19
C GLN A 340 -16.02 -5.71 -3.10
N ALA A 341 -14.75 -5.85 -2.73
CA ALA A 341 -13.80 -4.75 -2.75
C ALA A 341 -13.53 -4.25 -4.19
N THR A 342 -13.29 -5.15 -5.14
CA THR A 342 -13.02 -4.82 -6.55
C THR A 342 -14.16 -3.98 -7.16
N TYR A 343 -15.37 -4.50 -7.12
CA TYR A 343 -16.54 -3.87 -7.73
C TYR A 343 -17.00 -2.64 -6.93
N GLY A 344 -16.88 -2.67 -5.60
CA GLY A 344 -17.19 -1.53 -4.74
C GLY A 344 -16.30 -0.32 -5.08
N LEU A 345 -14.98 -0.54 -5.21
CA LEU A 345 -14.03 0.49 -5.63
C LEU A 345 -14.30 0.98 -7.05
N ALA A 346 -14.52 0.06 -8.00
CA ALA A 346 -14.83 0.41 -9.39
C ALA A 346 -16.08 1.30 -9.47
N ASN A 347 -17.13 0.98 -8.71
CA ASN A 347 -18.35 1.76 -8.66
C ASN A 347 -18.12 3.17 -8.07
N LEU A 348 -17.33 3.28 -7.00
CA LEU A 348 -16.95 4.58 -6.42
C LEU A 348 -16.18 5.47 -7.40
N LEU A 349 -15.36 4.86 -8.26
CA LEU A 349 -14.60 5.54 -9.31
C LEU A 349 -15.42 5.84 -10.57
N GLY A 350 -16.69 5.44 -10.61
CA GLY A 350 -17.54 5.62 -11.79
C GLY A 350 -17.17 4.74 -12.98
N ILE A 351 -16.36 3.69 -12.76
CA ILE A 351 -15.99 2.70 -13.78
C ILE A 351 -17.24 1.88 -14.08
N SER A 352 -17.74 1.98 -15.31
CA SER A 352 -18.97 1.28 -15.72
C SER A 352 -18.73 -0.21 -16.01
N THR A 353 -17.54 -0.54 -16.51
CA THR A 353 -17.17 -1.87 -16.97
C THR A 353 -15.76 -2.23 -16.54
N ILE A 354 -15.56 -3.50 -16.18
CA ILE A 354 -14.24 -4.08 -15.91
C ILE A 354 -14.08 -5.40 -16.64
N THR A 355 -12.84 -5.85 -16.82
CA THR A 355 -12.50 -7.12 -17.46
C THR A 355 -12.06 -8.15 -16.43
N PHE A 356 -12.07 -9.43 -16.82
CA PHE A 356 -11.50 -10.50 -16.01
C PHE A 356 -10.03 -10.25 -15.64
N THR A 357 -9.26 -9.68 -16.57
CA THR A 357 -7.86 -9.31 -16.34
C THR A 357 -7.72 -8.32 -15.20
N GLU A 358 -8.60 -7.32 -15.13
CA GLU A 358 -8.56 -6.29 -14.08
C GLU A 358 -9.02 -6.85 -12.72
N ILE A 359 -9.99 -7.76 -12.70
CA ILE A 359 -10.46 -8.37 -11.44
C ILE A 359 -9.34 -9.15 -10.75
N TYR A 360 -8.50 -9.84 -11.52
CA TYR A 360 -7.47 -10.74 -10.99
C TYR A 360 -6.03 -10.23 -11.19
N GLY A 361 -5.85 -8.95 -11.54
CA GLY A 361 -4.53 -8.35 -11.74
C GLY A 361 -3.67 -9.04 -12.79
N GLY A 362 -4.29 -9.57 -13.84
CA GLY A 362 -3.61 -10.30 -14.91
C GLY A 362 -3.20 -11.74 -14.57
N ASN A 363 -3.41 -12.19 -13.33
CA ASN A 363 -3.02 -13.53 -12.89
C ASN A 363 -3.97 -14.63 -13.38
N GLY A 364 -5.14 -14.28 -13.94
CA GLY A 364 -6.08 -15.28 -14.44
C GLY A 364 -5.70 -15.86 -15.81
N ILE A 365 -5.73 -17.19 -15.93
CA ILE A 365 -5.55 -17.92 -17.19
C ILE A 365 -6.89 -18.10 -17.89
N CYS A 366 -7.03 -17.56 -19.10
CA CYS A 366 -8.28 -17.57 -19.86
C CYS A 366 -8.04 -17.49 -21.38
N SER A 367 -9.10 -17.72 -22.16
CA SER A 367 -9.10 -17.46 -23.61
C SER A 367 -9.02 -15.95 -23.91
N ASN A 368 -8.58 -15.57 -25.11
CA ASN A 368 -8.55 -14.14 -25.50
C ASN A 368 -9.95 -13.51 -25.55
N ASP A 369 -10.97 -14.28 -25.93
CA ASP A 369 -12.36 -13.81 -25.97
C ASP A 369 -12.91 -13.57 -24.56
N PHE A 370 -12.55 -14.44 -23.61
CA PHE A 370 -12.89 -14.25 -22.19
C PHE A 370 -12.17 -13.04 -21.61
N ARG A 371 -10.88 -12.90 -21.92
CA ARG A 371 -9.99 -11.86 -21.39
C ARG A 371 -10.51 -10.44 -21.63
N ASN A 372 -11.04 -10.19 -22.83
CA ASN A 372 -11.45 -8.87 -23.28
C ASN A 372 -12.94 -8.59 -23.06
N LYS A 373 -13.68 -9.52 -22.43
CA LYS A 373 -15.13 -9.35 -22.24
C LYS A 373 -15.39 -8.41 -21.07
N GLU A 374 -16.20 -7.39 -21.31
CA GLU A 374 -16.59 -6.40 -20.31
C GLU A 374 -17.69 -6.94 -19.37
N ILE A 375 -17.52 -6.66 -18.09
CA ILE A 375 -18.44 -6.99 -16.99
C ILE A 375 -18.97 -5.67 -16.43
N GLN A 376 -20.30 -5.52 -16.36
CA GLN A 376 -20.95 -4.30 -15.86
C GLN A 376 -20.84 -4.21 -14.33
N VAL A 377 -20.40 -3.05 -13.82
CA VAL A 377 -20.14 -2.84 -12.38
C VAL A 377 -21.40 -2.41 -11.61
N LYS A 378 -22.30 -1.67 -12.26
CA LYS A 378 -23.43 -0.97 -11.59
C LYS A 378 -24.59 -1.86 -11.15
N GLU A 379 -24.54 -3.16 -11.42
CA GLU A 379 -25.64 -4.08 -11.14
C GLU A 379 -25.33 -5.05 -9.99
N ILE A 380 -24.16 -5.01 -9.34
CA ILE A 380 -23.74 -6.12 -8.48
C ILE A 380 -24.19 -5.92 -7.01
N GLU A 381 -25.13 -6.74 -6.55
CA GLU A 381 -25.55 -6.88 -5.15
C GLU A 381 -24.90 -8.12 -4.49
N TYR A 382 -24.54 -8.03 -3.20
CA TYR A 382 -23.80 -9.08 -2.48
C TYR A 382 -24.65 -9.79 -1.44
N TYR A 383 -24.60 -11.12 -1.43
CA TYR A 383 -25.39 -11.93 -0.51
C TYR A 383 -24.66 -13.20 -0.06
N GLU A 384 -24.89 -13.63 1.18
CA GLU A 384 -24.47 -14.96 1.66
C GLU A 384 -25.68 -15.89 1.69
N HIS A 385 -25.53 -17.12 1.19
CA HIS A 385 -26.62 -18.09 1.22
C HIS A 385 -26.80 -18.67 2.62
N SER A 386 -28.00 -18.53 3.20
CA SER A 386 -28.36 -19.28 4.42
C SER A 386 -28.41 -20.78 4.17
N GLY A 387 -27.72 -21.57 5.00
CA GLY A 387 -27.69 -23.03 4.92
C GLY A 387 -29.03 -23.72 5.27
N LEU A 388 -29.97 -22.99 5.86
CA LEU A 388 -31.29 -23.46 6.32
C LEU A 388 -32.35 -22.36 6.20
N ILE A 389 -33.58 -22.72 5.82
CA ILE A 389 -34.72 -21.80 5.66
C ILE A 389 -35.80 -22.19 6.68
N PRO A 390 -36.32 -21.27 7.52
CA PRO A 390 -37.47 -21.55 8.38
C PRO A 390 -38.69 -21.87 7.52
N LYS A 391 -39.48 -22.89 7.89
CA LYS A 391 -40.84 -22.99 7.35
C LYS A 391 -41.66 -21.82 7.92
N GLU A 392 -42.50 -21.20 7.08
CA GLU A 392 -43.23 -19.95 7.37
C GLU A 392 -43.91 -19.85 8.75
N GLU A 393 -44.22 -18.60 9.14
CA GLU A 393 -44.61 -18.06 10.46
C GLU A 393 -45.04 -19.05 11.56
N GLY A 394 -44.30 -18.97 12.67
CA GLY A 394 -44.65 -19.59 13.95
C GLY A 394 -43.77 -20.75 14.39
N LYS A 395 -42.79 -21.18 13.56
CA LYS A 395 -41.89 -22.29 13.90
C LYS A 395 -40.44 -22.02 13.51
N TYR A 396 -39.76 -21.21 14.34
CA TYR A 396 -38.29 -21.17 14.34
C TYR A 396 -37.64 -22.52 14.73
N ASP A 397 -38.44 -23.54 15.06
CA ASP A 397 -37.99 -24.89 15.40
C ASP A 397 -37.92 -25.85 14.19
N GLU A 398 -38.47 -25.46 13.02
CA GLU A 398 -38.49 -26.30 11.82
C GLU A 398 -37.82 -25.60 10.62
N PHE A 399 -36.66 -26.13 10.22
CA PHE A 399 -35.92 -25.65 9.05
C PHE A 399 -36.00 -26.63 7.88
N SER A 400 -35.89 -26.12 6.66
CA SER A 400 -35.76 -26.89 5.42
C SER A 400 -34.49 -26.50 4.65
N LYS A 401 -33.95 -27.44 3.88
CA LYS A 401 -32.88 -27.14 2.93
C LYS A 401 -33.50 -26.45 1.70
N PRO A 402 -32.87 -25.40 1.16
CA PRO A 402 -33.25 -24.80 -0.13
C PRO A 402 -33.33 -25.89 -1.21
N GLY A 403 -34.38 -25.86 -2.03
CA GLY A 403 -34.57 -26.83 -3.10
C GLY A 403 -33.40 -26.81 -4.09
N LEU A 404 -32.67 -27.91 -4.22
CA LEU A 404 -31.58 -28.08 -5.20
C LEU A 404 -32.01 -28.76 -6.50
N ASN A 405 -33.29 -29.15 -6.57
CA ASN A 405 -33.80 -30.03 -7.61
C ASN A 405 -34.07 -29.31 -8.93
N ASP A 406 -34.20 -27.98 -8.92
CA ASP A 406 -34.40 -27.17 -10.12
C ASP A 406 -33.25 -26.16 -10.26
N ARG A 407 -32.23 -26.50 -11.07
CA ARG A 407 -31.01 -25.70 -11.27
C ARG A 407 -31.26 -24.33 -11.94
N LYS A 408 -32.50 -24.03 -12.34
CA LYS A 408 -32.88 -22.79 -13.03
C LYS A 408 -33.07 -21.60 -12.10
N ASN A 409 -33.57 -21.85 -10.89
CA ASN A 409 -33.82 -20.81 -9.89
C ASN A 409 -33.14 -21.29 -8.59
N ILE A 410 -32.01 -20.69 -8.22
CA ILE A 410 -31.44 -20.95 -6.89
C ILE A 410 -31.97 -19.89 -5.95
N PRO A 411 -32.96 -20.20 -5.09
CA PRO A 411 -33.44 -19.26 -4.10
C PRO A 411 -32.35 -18.99 -3.07
N VAL A 412 -31.65 -17.87 -3.23
CA VAL A 412 -30.67 -17.45 -2.22
C VAL A 412 -31.41 -16.63 -1.21
N VAL A 413 -31.51 -17.19 -0.01
CA VAL A 413 -32.19 -16.55 1.12
C VAL A 413 -31.19 -15.77 1.95
N CYS A 414 -31.36 -14.46 1.94
CA CYS A 414 -30.40 -13.51 2.52
C CYS A 414 -30.89 -13.02 3.88
N SER A 415 -30.01 -12.96 4.89
CA SER A 415 -30.35 -12.36 6.19
C SER A 415 -30.28 -10.83 6.10
N GLY A 416 -31.41 -10.15 6.16
CA GLY A 416 -31.48 -8.69 6.28
C GLY A 416 -32.24 -8.24 7.53
N PRO A 417 -32.28 -6.92 7.82
CA PRO A 417 -33.06 -6.35 8.91
C PRO A 417 -34.57 -6.67 8.85
N LEU A 418 -35.05 -7.03 7.65
CA LEU A 418 -36.45 -7.33 7.33
C LEU A 418 -36.71 -8.84 7.13
N GLY A 419 -35.74 -9.71 7.47
CA GLY A 419 -35.87 -11.16 7.34
C GLY A 419 -35.21 -11.73 6.09
N TYR A 420 -35.82 -12.77 5.54
CA TYR A 420 -35.32 -13.66 4.49
C TYR A 420 -35.85 -13.25 3.11
N LYS A 421 -34.98 -13.00 2.12
CA LYS A 421 -35.36 -12.64 0.74
C LYS A 421 -34.92 -13.70 -0.25
N GLU A 422 -35.81 -14.22 -1.09
CA GLU A 422 -35.50 -15.11 -2.21
C GLU A 422 -34.98 -14.31 -3.41
N ILE A 423 -33.87 -14.75 -4.00
CA ILE A 423 -33.20 -14.07 -5.11
C ILE A 423 -32.97 -15.06 -6.25
N ASP A 424 -33.29 -14.64 -7.47
CA ASP A 424 -32.90 -15.34 -8.70
C ASP A 424 -31.48 -14.95 -9.11
N ILE A 425 -30.53 -15.86 -8.88
CA ILE A 425 -29.10 -15.66 -9.17
C ILE A 425 -28.76 -15.59 -10.66
N THR A 426 -29.71 -15.90 -11.56
CA THR A 426 -29.46 -15.86 -13.02
C THR A 426 -29.52 -14.45 -13.60
N LEU A 427 -29.97 -13.46 -12.82
CA LEU A 427 -30.22 -12.09 -13.29
C LEU A 427 -28.98 -11.19 -13.45
N GLY A 428 -27.77 -11.73 -13.56
CA GLY A 428 -26.55 -10.94 -13.87
C GLY A 428 -25.98 -10.10 -12.73
N LYS A 429 -26.80 -9.84 -11.71
CA LYS A 429 -26.69 -8.70 -10.79
C LYS A 429 -26.38 -9.09 -9.33
N TYR A 430 -25.92 -10.32 -9.11
CA TYR A 430 -25.75 -10.88 -7.78
C TYR A 430 -24.38 -11.55 -7.67
N LEU A 431 -23.67 -11.34 -6.54
CA LEU A 431 -22.63 -12.23 -6.02
C LEU A 431 -23.17 -12.98 -4.79
N VAL A 432 -23.05 -14.30 -4.77
CA VAL A 432 -23.56 -15.19 -3.73
C VAL A 432 -22.48 -16.17 -3.30
N LEU A 433 -22.24 -16.30 -2.00
CA LEU A 433 -21.50 -17.44 -1.47
C LEU A 433 -22.47 -18.59 -1.17
N ILE A 434 -22.34 -19.73 -1.88
CA ILE A 434 -23.07 -20.96 -1.55
C ILE A 434 -22.18 -21.88 -0.70
N ALA A 435 -22.53 -22.03 0.58
CA ALA A 435 -21.86 -22.99 1.47
C ALA A 435 -22.23 -24.44 1.07
N ARG A 436 -21.29 -25.20 0.50
CA ARG A 436 -21.46 -26.66 0.32
C ARG A 436 -20.19 -27.45 0.64
N ARG A 437 -20.31 -28.34 1.64
CA ARG A 437 -19.45 -29.51 1.81
C ARG A 437 -19.91 -30.60 0.84
N THR A 438 -19.05 -31.11 -0.05
CA THR A 438 -19.00 -32.53 -0.51
C THR A 438 -18.06 -32.75 -1.70
N HIS A 439 -17.40 -33.92 -1.73
CA HIS A 439 -16.53 -34.43 -2.80
C HIS A 439 -17.19 -34.66 -4.18
N SER A 440 -18.45 -34.26 -4.39
CA SER A 440 -19.23 -34.74 -5.55
C SER A 440 -20.17 -33.73 -6.21
N VAL A 441 -20.15 -32.44 -5.87
CA VAL A 441 -21.15 -31.49 -6.42
C VAL A 441 -20.54 -30.19 -6.94
N ASP A 442 -21.04 -29.80 -8.12
CA ASP A 442 -20.71 -28.61 -8.91
C ASP A 442 -20.82 -27.33 -8.08
N ALA A 443 -19.79 -26.49 -8.16
CA ALA A 443 -19.75 -25.25 -7.41
C ALA A 443 -20.64 -24.20 -8.05
N LEU A 444 -21.21 -23.37 -7.19
CA LEU A 444 -21.97 -22.18 -7.47
C LEU A 444 -21.31 -21.12 -6.58
N THR A 445 -21.01 -19.90 -7.03
CA THR A 445 -21.90 -18.86 -7.58
C THR A 445 -21.05 -17.57 -7.74
N PRO A 446 -21.51 -16.42 -8.28
CA PRO A 446 -22.28 -16.08 -9.50
C PRO A 446 -21.80 -14.75 -10.15
N HIS A 447 -21.72 -14.69 -11.46
CA HIS A 447 -22.35 -13.63 -12.24
C HIS A 447 -23.48 -14.34 -12.99
N GLY A 448 -24.56 -13.64 -13.32
CA GLY A 448 -25.59 -14.25 -14.18
C GLY A 448 -25.06 -14.72 -15.55
N ASP A 449 -23.84 -14.28 -15.91
CA ASP A 449 -23.08 -14.87 -17.01
C ASP A 449 -21.90 -15.77 -16.59
N GLU A 450 -21.30 -15.64 -15.39
CA GLU A 450 -20.05 -16.31 -14.99
C GLU A 450 -20.20 -17.17 -13.72
N GLN A 451 -20.03 -18.47 -13.80
CA GLN A 451 -20.12 -19.36 -12.65
C GLN A 451 -18.75 -19.56 -12.01
N TYR A 452 -18.59 -19.09 -10.76
CA TYR A 452 -17.38 -19.37 -9.98
C TYR A 452 -17.43 -20.75 -9.34
N LYS A 453 -16.35 -21.51 -9.51
CA LYS A 453 -16.07 -22.74 -8.79
C LYS A 453 -14.85 -22.57 -7.90
N TYR A 454 -15.04 -22.82 -6.61
CA TYR A 454 -13.92 -23.03 -5.69
C TYR A 454 -13.60 -24.53 -5.66
N SER A 455 -12.39 -24.91 -6.08
CA SER A 455 -11.90 -26.28 -5.88
C SER A 455 -11.07 -26.33 -4.61
N LEU A 456 -11.67 -26.82 -3.54
CA LEU A 456 -11.00 -27.09 -2.27
C LEU A 456 -10.49 -28.53 -2.26
N ALA A 457 -9.21 -28.69 -2.55
CA ALA A 457 -8.41 -29.75 -1.91
C ALA A 457 -7.04 -29.13 -1.64
N LEU A 458 -6.77 -28.88 -0.37
CA LEU A 458 -5.60 -28.17 0.14
C LEU A 458 -4.34 -29.07 0.14
N GLU A 459 -4.09 -29.82 -0.93
CA GLU A 459 -2.90 -30.68 -1.08
C GLU A 459 -2.11 -30.33 -2.34
N SER A 460 -1.69 -29.08 -2.53
CA SER A 460 -0.77 -28.69 -3.62
C SER A 460 0.68 -28.69 -3.14
N GLY A 461 1.63 -28.98 -4.04
CA GLY A 461 3.06 -29.09 -3.73
C GLY A 461 3.76 -27.78 -3.32
N HIS A 462 3.03 -26.67 -3.21
CA HIS A 462 3.43 -25.46 -2.49
C HIS A 462 2.87 -25.61 -1.09
N PRO A 463 3.67 -25.50 -0.01
CA PRO A 463 3.39 -26.25 1.19
C PRO A 463 2.10 -25.79 1.88
N ILE A 464 1.08 -26.54 1.51
CA ILE A 464 -0.17 -26.79 2.18
C ILE A 464 -0.19 -28.33 2.13
N HIS A 465 0.58 -28.90 3.08
CA HIS A 465 0.95 -30.29 3.36
C HIS A 465 0.61 -31.42 2.34
N THR A 466 1.65 -31.83 1.60
CA THR A 466 2.13 -33.20 1.32
C THR A 466 1.14 -34.33 0.95
N ASN A 467 1.03 -34.54 -0.38
CA ASN A 467 0.68 -35.73 -1.20
C ASN A 467 -0.78 -36.24 -1.15
N SER A 468 -1.54 -36.33 -2.25
CA SER A 468 -1.15 -36.77 -3.63
C SER A 468 -2.07 -36.32 -4.80
N THR A 469 -2.91 -35.28 -4.68
CA THR A 469 -3.76 -34.81 -5.81
C THR A 469 -3.88 -33.28 -5.96
N GLY A 470 -2.73 -32.60 -5.94
CA GLY A 470 -2.60 -31.14 -5.90
C GLY A 470 -2.74 -30.34 -7.19
N GLU A 471 -3.10 -31.02 -8.28
CA GLU A 471 -3.11 -30.44 -9.60
C GLU A 471 -4.55 -30.35 -10.14
N ILE A 472 -4.81 -29.31 -10.91
CA ILE A 472 -6.02 -29.19 -11.73
C ILE A 472 -5.60 -29.39 -13.19
N ASP A 473 -5.90 -30.57 -13.72
CA ASP A 473 -5.76 -30.88 -15.14
C ASP A 473 -6.82 -30.11 -15.97
N ILE A 474 -6.45 -29.66 -17.17
CA ILE A 474 -7.37 -29.16 -18.19
C ILE A 474 -8.60 -30.06 -18.41
N ASN A 475 -8.48 -31.37 -18.27
CA ASN A 475 -9.60 -32.31 -18.36
C ASN A 475 -10.61 -32.14 -17.22
N ILE A 476 -10.13 -31.84 -16.01
CA ILE A 476 -10.97 -31.51 -14.86
C ILE A 476 -11.72 -30.21 -15.15
N LEU A 477 -11.02 -29.17 -15.61
CA LEU A 477 -11.64 -27.90 -16.01
C LEU A 477 -12.74 -28.12 -17.07
N LYS A 478 -12.44 -28.84 -18.14
CA LYS A 478 -13.38 -29.16 -19.23
C LYS A 478 -14.58 -29.97 -18.73
N ASN A 479 -14.37 -30.93 -17.82
CA ASN A 479 -15.46 -31.73 -17.26
C ASN A 479 -16.35 -30.90 -16.33
N GLU A 480 -15.76 -30.02 -15.53
CA GLU A 480 -16.52 -29.10 -14.67
C GLU A 480 -17.31 -28.08 -15.48
N ALA A 481 -16.68 -27.47 -16.50
CA ALA A 481 -17.36 -26.59 -17.44
C ALA A 481 -18.54 -27.28 -18.15
N LYS A 482 -18.42 -28.57 -18.49
CA LYS A 482 -19.54 -29.33 -19.10
C LYS A 482 -20.73 -29.50 -18.17
N LYS A 483 -20.51 -29.58 -16.85
CA LYS A 483 -21.59 -29.73 -15.86
C LYS A 483 -22.34 -28.42 -15.64
N THR A 484 -21.69 -27.29 -15.89
CA THR A 484 -22.22 -25.93 -15.74
C THR A 484 -22.98 -25.43 -16.97
N LEU A 485 -22.82 -26.05 -18.15
CA LEU A 485 -23.48 -25.71 -19.44
C LEU A 485 -25.03 -25.70 -19.44
N ARG A 486 -25.72 -25.97 -18.32
CA ARG A 486 -27.16 -25.76 -18.20
C ARG A 486 -27.46 -24.43 -17.50
N GLY A 487 -27.13 -23.31 -18.15
CA GLY A 487 -27.62 -21.98 -17.76
C GLY A 487 -26.58 -20.91 -17.43
N CYS A 488 -25.29 -21.10 -17.74
CA CYS A 488 -24.26 -20.10 -17.51
C CYS A 488 -23.42 -19.85 -18.78
N GLU A 489 -23.20 -18.59 -19.15
CA GLU A 489 -22.43 -18.23 -20.34
C GLU A 489 -20.92 -18.48 -20.17
N ARG A 490 -20.39 -18.44 -18.95
CA ARG A 490 -18.97 -18.35 -18.62
C ARG A 490 -18.66 -19.08 -17.30
N PHE A 491 -17.43 -19.57 -17.11
CA PHE A 491 -17.07 -20.37 -15.94
C PHE A 491 -15.67 -20.03 -15.43
N ILE A 492 -15.52 -19.70 -14.15
CA ILE A 492 -14.24 -19.33 -13.55
C ILE A 492 -13.91 -20.33 -12.42
N LEU A 493 -12.75 -20.97 -12.50
CA LEU A 493 -12.28 -21.90 -11.48
C LEU A 493 -11.18 -21.24 -10.63
N ILE A 494 -11.44 -21.06 -9.35
CA ILE A 494 -10.49 -20.50 -8.39
C ILE A 494 -10.01 -21.61 -7.47
N SER A 495 -8.70 -21.79 -7.33
CA SER A 495 -8.17 -22.86 -6.49
C SER A 495 -6.76 -22.61 -5.96
N PRO A 496 -6.44 -23.02 -4.72
CA PRO A 496 -5.05 -23.06 -4.26
C PRO A 496 -4.21 -24.16 -4.94
N LYS A 497 -4.81 -25.02 -5.78
CA LYS A 497 -4.11 -26.05 -6.53
C LYS A 497 -3.37 -25.50 -7.73
N THR A 498 -2.25 -26.11 -8.10
CA THR A 498 -1.51 -25.74 -9.31
C THR A 498 -2.31 -26.17 -10.54
N PHE A 499 -2.46 -25.28 -11.53
CA PHE A 499 -3.07 -25.64 -12.80
C PHE A 499 -2.04 -26.29 -13.74
N ILE A 500 -2.39 -27.44 -14.32
CA ILE A 500 -1.56 -28.13 -15.29
C ILE A 500 -2.35 -28.33 -16.58
N GLY A 501 -1.97 -27.59 -17.60
CA GLY A 501 -2.60 -27.66 -18.91
C GLY A 501 -2.05 -26.63 -19.87
N ASN A 502 -2.21 -26.89 -21.16
CA ASN A 502 -1.88 -25.90 -22.18
C ASN A 502 -2.91 -24.77 -22.14
N ARG A 503 -2.46 -23.52 -21.97
CA ARG A 503 -3.31 -22.32 -21.91
C ARG A 503 -4.18 -22.18 -23.17
N THR A 504 -3.71 -22.65 -24.33
CA THR A 504 -4.48 -22.60 -25.58
C THR A 504 -5.61 -23.61 -25.66
N GLU A 505 -5.71 -24.53 -24.69
CA GLU A 505 -6.76 -25.56 -24.65
C GLU A 505 -7.88 -25.24 -23.66
N ILE A 506 -7.81 -24.08 -22.99
CA ILE A 506 -8.89 -23.58 -22.13
C ILE A 506 -10.09 -23.25 -23.03
N PRO A 507 -11.30 -23.77 -22.70
CA PRO A 507 -12.49 -23.43 -23.46
C PRO A 507 -12.73 -21.92 -23.53
N GLU A 508 -13.30 -21.44 -24.63
CA GLU A 508 -13.52 -20.00 -24.87
C GLU A 508 -14.28 -19.31 -23.74
N ASN A 509 -15.19 -20.01 -23.09
CA ASN A 509 -16.02 -19.51 -22.01
C ASN A 509 -15.48 -19.83 -20.60
N CYS A 510 -14.21 -20.23 -20.46
CA CYS A 510 -13.62 -20.63 -19.18
C CYS A 510 -12.41 -19.79 -18.79
N ALA A 511 -12.23 -19.62 -17.47
CA ALA A 511 -11.02 -19.09 -16.88
C ALA A 511 -10.62 -19.86 -15.61
N VAL A 512 -9.35 -19.74 -15.24
CA VAL A 512 -8.74 -20.38 -14.07
C VAL A 512 -7.85 -19.37 -13.35
N VAL A 513 -7.94 -19.30 -12.03
CA VAL A 513 -7.01 -18.57 -11.14
C VAL A 513 -6.51 -19.56 -10.11
N ALA A 514 -5.24 -19.97 -10.21
CA ALA A 514 -4.79 -21.19 -9.56
C ALA A 514 -3.32 -21.18 -9.15
N GLY A 515 -2.99 -21.80 -8.00
CA GLY A 515 -1.60 -21.94 -7.56
C GLY A 515 -0.91 -20.59 -7.36
N GLU A 516 0.29 -20.43 -7.93
CA GLU A 516 1.09 -19.19 -7.85
C GLU A 516 0.31 -17.97 -8.34
N ASP A 517 -0.42 -18.07 -9.46
CA ASP A 517 -1.26 -16.99 -9.98
C ASP A 517 -2.30 -16.49 -8.93
N LEU A 518 -2.88 -17.43 -8.17
CA LEU A 518 -3.79 -17.06 -7.09
C LEU A 518 -3.03 -16.37 -5.96
N LEU A 519 -1.88 -16.91 -5.55
CA LEU A 519 -1.05 -16.35 -4.47
C LEU A 519 -0.60 -14.93 -4.79
N ASP A 520 -0.17 -14.70 -6.03
CA ASP A 520 0.22 -13.40 -6.53
C ASP A 520 -0.98 -12.45 -6.46
N PHE A 521 -2.17 -12.86 -6.92
CA PHE A 521 -3.40 -12.08 -6.83
C PHE A 521 -3.85 -11.74 -5.40
N ILE A 522 -3.73 -12.67 -4.46
CA ILE A 522 -4.13 -12.42 -3.06
C ILE A 522 -3.00 -11.82 -2.22
N SER A 523 -1.80 -11.65 -2.77
CA SER A 523 -0.62 -11.13 -2.06
C SER A 523 -0.83 -9.85 -1.25
N PRO A 524 -1.64 -8.85 -1.68
CA PRO A 524 -1.88 -7.62 -0.91
C PRO A 524 -2.65 -7.86 0.39
N TYR A 525 -3.21 -9.06 0.58
CA TYR A 525 -4.05 -9.43 1.71
C TYR A 525 -3.67 -10.78 2.35
N ALA A 526 -2.96 -11.67 1.64
CA ALA A 526 -2.78 -13.07 2.02
C ALA A 526 -1.33 -13.57 2.10
N ILE A 527 -0.33 -12.86 1.53
CA ILE A 527 1.06 -12.96 2.04
C ILE A 527 1.14 -12.42 3.49
N LEU A 528 0.04 -11.79 3.91
CA LEU A 528 -0.17 -11.10 5.15
C LEU A 528 -0.99 -11.90 6.16
N THR A 529 -1.74 -12.91 5.72
CA THR A 529 -2.43 -13.85 6.61
C THR A 529 -1.57 -15.07 6.85
N GLY A 530 -1.13 -15.27 8.09
CA GLY A 530 -0.12 -16.24 8.52
C GLY A 530 -0.25 -17.72 8.24
N ASN A 531 -0.89 -18.17 7.15
CA ASN A 531 -1.16 -19.59 6.88
C ASN A 531 -1.17 -20.00 5.39
N ILE A 532 -0.46 -19.31 4.49
CA ILE A 532 0.05 -20.00 3.27
C ILE A 532 1.43 -20.62 3.60
N ALA A 533 1.52 -21.21 4.78
CA ALA A 533 2.76 -21.53 5.48
C ALA A 533 3.55 -22.67 4.82
N THR A 534 4.49 -22.32 3.92
CA THR A 534 5.97 -22.47 4.07
C THR A 534 6.69 -22.18 2.74
N ASN A 535 7.97 -21.82 2.79
CA ASN A 535 8.92 -21.76 1.66
C ASN A 535 8.47 -21.06 0.36
N VAL A 536 8.26 -19.75 0.41
CA VAL A 536 8.71 -18.90 -0.71
C VAL A 536 9.89 -18.10 -0.21
N GLN A 537 11.08 -18.69 -0.32
CA GLN A 537 12.28 -17.87 -0.51
C GLN A 537 12.05 -17.15 -1.84
N PHE A 538 11.56 -15.91 -1.79
CA PHE A 538 11.61 -15.04 -2.94
C PHE A 538 13.09 -14.79 -3.21
N LEU A 539 13.56 -15.36 -4.32
CA LEU A 539 14.84 -15.08 -4.98
C LEU A 539 14.88 -13.62 -5.45
#